data_AF-A0A7Y6E3H4-F1
#
_entry.id   AF-A0A7Y6E3H4-F1
#
_cell.length_a   1.000
_cell.length_b   1.000
_cell.length_c   1.000
_cell.angle_alpha   90.00
_cell.angle_beta   90.00
_cell.angle_gamma   90.00
#
_symmetry.space_group_name_H-M   'P 1'
#
loop_
_entity.id
_entity.type
_entity.pdbx_description
1 polymer ?
#
loop_
_entity_poly.entity_id
_entity_poly.type
_entity_poly.pdbx_seq_one_letter_code
_entity_poly.pdbx_strand_id
1 'polypeptide(L)' 'MPPTALHPQTIDNLPGVPVVDITAVGPGRTPIQQIMELMREHGPVLVRRLHGRDALFT' A
#
# COMPACT_ATOMS: atom_id res chain seq x y z
N MET A 1 27.05 4.18 -10.36
CA MET A 1 26.09 3.41 -9.55
C MET A 1 24.74 4.11 -9.65
N PRO A 2 23.73 3.60 -10.39
CA PRO A 2 22.39 4.16 -10.25
C PRO A 2 21.88 3.77 -8.86
N PRO A 3 21.11 4.61 -8.16
CA PRO A 3 20.48 4.21 -6.92
C PRO A 3 19.58 3.02 -7.27
N THR A 4 19.68 1.95 -6.49
CA THR A 4 18.77 0.81 -6.57
C THR A 4 17.36 1.35 -6.37
N ALA A 5 16.67 1.69 -7.46
CA ALA A 5 15.23 1.85 -7.43
C ALA A 5 14.72 0.50 -6.94
N LEU A 6 14.14 0.47 -5.75
CA LEU A 6 13.40 -0.68 -5.26
C LEU A 6 12.35 -0.97 -6.33
N HIS A 7 12.67 -1.92 -7.20
CA HIS A 7 11.78 -2.38 -8.23
C HIS A 7 10.56 -2.94 -7.50
N PRO A 8 9.31 -2.64 -7.89
CA PRO A 8 8.08 -3.02 -7.15
C PRO A 8 7.77 -4.53 -7.19
N GLN A 9 8.77 -5.40 -7.01
CA GLN A 9 8.79 -6.80 -7.44
C GLN A 9 8.26 -7.83 -6.43
N THR A 10 7.63 -7.47 -5.31
CA THR A 10 7.36 -8.50 -4.29
C THR A 10 6.04 -8.38 -3.56
N ILE A 11 5.08 -7.63 -4.08
CA ILE A 11 3.80 -7.46 -3.37
C ILE A 11 2.67 -8.32 -3.94
N ASP A 12 2.62 -8.55 -5.26
CA ASP A 12 1.73 -9.58 -5.85
C ASP A 12 2.04 -11.01 -5.35
N ASN A 13 3.15 -11.20 -4.61
CA ASN A 13 3.60 -12.47 -4.05
C ASN A 13 3.60 -12.51 -2.51
N LEU A 14 2.82 -11.64 -1.84
CA LEU A 14 2.55 -11.76 -0.40
C LEU A 14 1.23 -12.54 -0.20
N PRO A 15 1.27 -13.89 -0.16
CA PRO A 15 0.06 -14.68 0.01
C PRO A 15 -0.65 -14.30 1.31
N GLY A 16 -1.91 -13.88 1.20
CA GLY A 16 -2.75 -13.52 2.33
C GLY A 16 -2.63 -12.07 2.81
N VAL A 17 -1.81 -11.23 2.17
CA VAL A 17 -1.78 -9.78 2.47
C VAL A 17 -2.75 -9.04 1.55
N PRO A 18 -3.75 -8.34 2.09
CA PRO A 18 -4.69 -7.56 1.29
C PRO A 18 -4.00 -6.41 0.56
N VAL A 19 -4.28 -6.29 -0.74
CA VAL A 19 -3.83 -5.17 -1.58
C VAL A 19 -5.01 -4.23 -1.83
N VAL A 20 -4.88 -2.97 -1.39
CA VAL A 20 -5.90 -1.93 -1.51
C VAL A 20 -5.44 -0.87 -2.49
N ASP A 21 -6.13 -0.75 -3.62
CA ASP A 21 -5.89 0.33 -4.59
C ASP A 21 -6.68 1.58 -4.21
N ILE A 22 -5.95 2.64 -3.84
CA ILE A 22 -6.51 3.94 -3.49
C ILE A 22 -6.43 4.94 -4.62
N THR A 23 -6.12 4.53 -5.85
CA THR A 23 -5.93 5.43 -6.99
C THR A 23 -7.16 6.31 -7.27
N ALA A 24 -8.38 5.77 -7.09
CA ALA A 24 -9.62 6.53 -7.26
C ALA A 24 -9.86 7.57 -6.14
N VAL A 25 -9.33 7.33 -4.94
CA VAL A 25 -9.47 8.21 -3.76
C VAL A 25 -8.33 9.24 -3.70
N GLY A 26 -7.15 8.87 -4.19
CA GLY A 26 -5.92 9.64 -4.10
C GLY A 26 -5.30 9.63 -2.70
N PRO A 27 -4.15 10.31 -2.52
CA PRO A 27 -3.59 10.57 -1.20
C PRO A 27 -4.52 11.55 -0.48
N GLY A 28 -5.37 11.05 0.41
CA GLY A 28 -6.30 11.89 1.17
C GLY A 28 -5.56 12.97 1.97
N ARG A 29 -6.28 14.02 2.41
CA ARG A 29 -5.71 15.09 3.27
C ARG A 29 -5.24 14.56 4.65
N THR A 30 -5.70 13.38 5.03
CA THR A 30 -5.42 12.71 6.30
C THR A 30 -4.83 11.32 6.06
N PRO A 31 -3.60 11.21 5.51
CA PRO A 31 -3.06 9.94 5.03
C PRO A 31 -2.89 8.91 6.14
N ILE A 32 -2.56 9.34 7.37
CA ILE A 32 -2.46 8.44 8.53
C ILE A 32 -3.83 7.88 8.91
N GLN A 33 -4.87 8.73 8.96
CA GLN A 33 -6.22 8.27 9.32
C GLN A 33 -6.79 7.31 8.28
N GLN A 34 -6.52 7.57 7.00
CA GLN A 34 -6.89 6.66 5.91
C GLN A 34 -6.22 5.29 6.08
N ILE A 35 -4.93 5.23 6.46
CA ILE A 35 -4.27 3.95 6.74
C ILE A 35 -4.89 3.24 7.95
N MET A 36 -5.18 3.97 9.03
CA MET A 36 -5.84 3.40 10.22
C MET A 36 -7.23 2.83 9.88
N GLU A 37 -7.97 3.47 8.99
CA GLU A 37 -9.25 2.99 8.48
C GLU A 37 -9.08 1.71 7.66
N LEU A 38 -8.13 1.69 6.72
CA LEU A 38 -7.81 0.50 5.93
C LEU A 38 -7.34 -0.67 6.81
N MET A 39 -6.56 -0.40 7.85
CA MET A 39 -6.13 -1.44 8.80
C MET A 39 -7.29 -2.00 9.63
N ARG A 40 -8.29 -1.17 9.94
CA ARG A 40 -9.50 -1.62 10.63
C ARG A 40 -10.34 -2.55 9.74
N GLU A 41 -10.38 -2.26 8.44
CA GLU A 41 -11.18 -3.03 7.47
C GLU A 41 -10.49 -4.32 7.02
N HIS A 42 -9.18 -4.26 6.74
CA HIS A 42 -8.44 -5.35 6.11
C HIS A 42 -7.47 -6.07 7.06
N GLY A 43 -7.27 -5.53 8.25
CA GLY A 43 -6.30 -6.03 9.23
C GLY A 43 -5.00 -5.24 9.25
N PRO A 44 -4.13 -5.52 10.24
CA PRO A 44 -2.96 -4.68 10.53
C PRO A 44 -1.89 -4.71 9.44
N VAL A 45 -1.86 -5.76 8.61
CA VAL A 45 -0.90 -5.92 7.52
C VAL A 45 -1.62 -5.76 6.20
N LEU A 46 -1.28 -4.72 5.44
CA LEU A 46 -1.88 -4.46 4.14
C LEU A 46 -0.89 -3.78 3.20
N VAL A 47 -1.22 -3.82 1.91
CA VAL A 47 -0.52 -3.08 0.87
C VAL A 47 -1.44 -2.00 0.35
N ARG A 48 -0.92 -0.79 0.25
CA ARG A 48 -1.59 0.31 -0.42
C ARG A 48 -0.98 0.53 -1.80
N ARG A 49 -1.79 0.46 -2.85
CA ARG A 49 -1.44 0.80 -4.23
C ARG A 49 -1.95 2.19 -4.59
N LEU A 50 -1.07 3.06 -5.07
CA LEU A 50 -1.39 4.42 -5.53
C LEU A 50 -0.69 4.67 -6.85
N HIS A 51 -1.45 4.80 -7.95
CA HIS A 51 -0.90 4.98 -9.30
C HIS A 51 0.16 3.91 -9.65
N GLY A 52 -0.11 2.65 -9.30
CA GLY A 52 0.81 1.52 -9.51
C GLY A 52 2.03 1.51 -8.57
N ARG A 53 2.10 2.41 -7.58
CA ARG A 53 3.11 2.38 -6.52
C ARG A 53 2.56 1.68 -5.30
N ASP A 54 3.26 0.64 -4.88
CA ASP A 54 2.86 -0.18 -3.74
C ASP A 54 3.66 0.19 -2.49
N ALA A 55 2.99 0.22 -1.34
CA ALA A 55 3.57 0.44 -0.02
C ALA A 55 2.97 -0.53 1.00
N LEU A 56 3.83 -1.30 1.68
CA LEU A 56 3.45 -2.19 2.77
C LEU A 56 3.27 -1.40 4.05
N PHE A 57 2.19 -1.67 4.77
CA PHE A 57 1.93 -1.18 6.13
C PHE A 57 1.74 -2.36 7.08
N THR A 58 2.36 -2.27 8.26
CA THR A 58 2.38 -3.29 9.33
C THR A 58 2.35 -2.62 10.68
#